data_AF-A0A091KWC4-F1
#
_entry.id   AF-A0A091KWC4-F1
#
_cell.length_a   1.000
_cell.length_b   1.000
_cell.length_c   1.000
_cell.angle_alpha   90.00
_cell.angle_beta   90.00
_cell.angle_gamma   90.00
#
_symmetry.space_group_name_H-M   'P 1'
#
loop_
_entity.id
_entity.type
_entity.pdbx_description
1 polymer ?
#
loop_
_entity_poly.entity_id
_entity_poly.type
_entity_poly.pdbx_seq_one_letter_code
_entity_poly.pdbx_strand_id
1 'polypeptide(L)'
;KVNNFPPLPKFIPLKPCFYQNFADEIPIDYQSLVKRIYHVWIFYSVTLVVNIIACLAWWIGGGYGVNFGLAILWLILFSPCSYICWFRPAYKAFRSDSSFNFMAFFFIFGAQFILAILQAIGFSGWGACGWLAAVTFFSTSAAAAVFMLFPAVMFTMSAVAMLICILRVHKIYRGAGGSFQKAQDEWNSGTWRNPPSREA
;
A
#
# COMPACT_ATOMS: atom_id res chain seq x y z
N LYS A 1 -11.27 -23.18 4.77
CA LYS A 1 -10.08 -22.75 5.53
C LYS A 1 -10.51 -21.65 6.51
N VAL A 2 -10.01 -21.64 7.75
CA VAL A 2 -10.46 -20.71 8.83
C VAL A 2 -9.82 -19.34 8.64
N ASN A 3 -10.60 -18.25 8.56
CA ASN A 3 -10.07 -16.90 8.42
C ASN A 3 -9.06 -16.56 9.53
N ASN A 4 -7.89 -16.07 9.15
CA ASN A 4 -6.76 -15.77 10.03
C ASN A 4 -6.25 -14.32 9.90
N PHE A 5 -6.81 -13.52 9.00
CA PHE A 5 -6.36 -12.16 8.69
C PHE A 5 -7.50 -11.13 8.67
N PRO A 6 -7.31 -9.89 9.16
CA PRO A 6 -6.14 -9.40 9.89
C PRO A 6 -6.02 -10.04 11.29
N PRO A 7 -4.80 -10.34 11.79
CA PRO A 7 -4.58 -10.85 13.13
C PRO A 7 -4.74 -9.70 14.12
N LEU A 8 -5.98 -9.40 14.47
CA LEU A 8 -6.28 -8.31 15.39
C LEU A 8 -6.18 -8.80 16.84
N PRO A 9 -5.65 -7.98 17.74
CA PRO A 9 -5.73 -8.27 19.17
C PRO A 9 -7.18 -8.48 19.60
N LYS A 10 -7.40 -9.36 20.58
CA LYS A 10 -8.76 -9.75 21.05
C LYS A 10 -9.63 -8.58 21.54
N PHE A 11 -9.04 -7.41 21.81
CA PHE A 11 -9.75 -6.20 22.24
C PHE A 11 -10.38 -5.40 21.09
N ILE A 12 -10.03 -5.66 19.83
CA ILE A 12 -10.67 -5.02 18.68
C ILE A 12 -11.84 -5.90 18.24
N PRO A 13 -13.09 -5.39 18.19
CA PRO A 13 -14.29 -6.16 17.83
C PRO A 13 -14.39 -6.44 16.32
N LEU A 14 -13.28 -6.77 15.68
CA LEU A 14 -13.18 -7.12 14.27
C LEU A 14 -12.68 -8.56 14.19
N LYS A 15 -13.54 -9.46 13.69
CA LYS A 15 -13.16 -10.85 13.42
C LYS A 15 -12.26 -10.90 12.19
N PRO A 16 -11.31 -11.85 12.11
CA PRO A 16 -10.58 -12.12 10.87
C PRO A 16 -11.54 -12.33 9.69
N CYS A 17 -11.43 -11.46 8.69
CA CYS A 17 -12.31 -11.48 7.51
C CYS A 17 -11.81 -12.43 6.42
N PHE A 18 -10.53 -12.79 6.47
CA PHE A 18 -9.83 -13.40 5.35
C PHE A 18 -8.95 -14.56 5.79
N TYR A 19 -8.90 -15.61 4.98
CA TYR A 19 -7.80 -16.56 5.02
C TYR A 19 -6.64 -16.05 4.16
N GLN A 20 -5.43 -16.11 4.71
CA GLN A 20 -4.19 -15.78 4.04
C GLN A 20 -3.09 -16.73 4.53
N ASN A 21 -2.57 -17.56 3.63
CA ASN A 21 -1.37 -18.35 3.89
C ASN A 21 -0.47 -18.36 2.65
N PHE A 22 0.66 -17.66 2.76
CA PHE A 22 1.62 -17.57 1.65
C PHE A 22 2.26 -18.93 1.31
N ALA A 23 2.49 -19.80 2.29
CA ALA A 23 3.15 -21.09 2.06
C ALA A 23 2.25 -22.06 1.30
N ASP A 24 0.95 -22.07 1.63
CA ASP A 24 -0.01 -23.03 1.07
C ASP A 24 -0.70 -22.54 -0.21
N GLU A 25 -0.73 -21.23 -0.47
CA GLU A 25 -1.54 -20.66 -1.56
C GLU A 25 -0.75 -19.94 -2.65
N ILE A 26 0.53 -19.65 -2.43
CA ILE A 26 1.38 -18.98 -3.42
C ILE A 26 2.51 -19.95 -3.83
N PRO A 27 2.71 -20.21 -5.13
CA PRO A 27 3.80 -21.06 -5.60
C PRO A 27 5.16 -20.56 -5.11
N ILE A 28 6.07 -21.48 -4.81
CA ILE A 28 7.35 -21.20 -4.11
C ILE A 28 8.16 -20.07 -4.76
N ASP A 29 8.18 -20.01 -6.09
CA ASP A 29 8.92 -19.01 -6.87
C ASP A 29 8.45 -17.57 -6.61
N TYR A 30 7.17 -17.38 -6.26
CA TYR A 30 6.56 -16.05 -6.08
C TYR A 30 6.36 -15.67 -4.61
N GLN A 31 6.48 -16.60 -3.67
CA GLN A 31 6.24 -16.34 -2.24
C GLN A 31 7.05 -15.16 -1.70
N SER A 32 8.34 -15.09 -2.07
CA SER A 32 9.22 -14.01 -1.62
C SER A 32 8.74 -12.63 -2.10
N LEU A 33 8.26 -12.54 -3.35
CA LEU A 33 7.75 -11.30 -3.92
C LEU A 33 6.43 -10.89 -3.29
N VAL A 34 5.47 -11.81 -3.13
CA VAL A 34 4.17 -11.50 -2.52
C VAL A 34 4.34 -11.10 -1.05
N LYS A 35 5.27 -11.75 -0.32
CA LYS A 35 5.66 -11.32 1.04
C LYS A 35 6.27 -9.91 1.05
N ARG A 36 7.10 -9.54 0.07
CA ARG A 36 7.63 -8.17 -0.03
C ARG A 36 6.53 -7.15 -0.26
N ILE A 37 5.59 -7.43 -1.17
CA ILE A 37 4.42 -6.59 -1.45
C ILE A 37 3.57 -6.41 -0.17
N TYR A 38 3.40 -7.48 0.62
CA TYR A 38 2.74 -7.41 1.93
C TYR A 38 3.49 -6.51 2.95
N HIS A 39 4.81 -6.63 3.03
CA HIS A 39 5.61 -5.76 3.91
C HIS A 39 5.58 -4.29 3.47
N VAL A 40 5.50 -4.01 2.16
CA VAL A 40 5.30 -2.64 1.66
C VAL A 40 3.97 -2.07 2.14
N TRP A 41 2.91 -2.88 2.15
CA TRP A 41 1.61 -2.46 2.70
C TRP A 41 1.72 -2.14 4.20
N ILE A 42 2.31 -3.03 5.01
CA ILE A 42 2.51 -2.77 6.45
C ILE A 42 3.32 -1.49 6.65
N PHE A 43 4.44 -1.35 5.95
CA PHE A 43 5.33 -0.21 6.08
C PHE A 43 4.63 1.10 5.73
N TYR A 44 3.80 1.11 4.68
CA TYR A 44 2.98 2.25 4.33
C TYR A 44 1.94 2.58 5.42
N SER A 45 1.26 1.58 5.99
CA SER A 45 0.33 1.80 7.10
C SER A 45 1.02 2.36 8.35
N VAL A 46 2.22 1.86 8.68
CA VAL A 46 3.03 2.42 9.79
C VAL A 46 3.46 3.85 9.47
N THR A 47 3.82 4.14 8.22
CA THR A 47 4.17 5.50 7.77
C THR A 47 3.00 6.47 8.00
N LEU A 48 1.76 6.06 7.71
CA LEU A 48 0.57 6.87 7.98
C LEU A 48 0.37 7.12 9.48
N VAL A 49 0.67 6.15 10.36
CA VAL A 49 0.62 6.36 11.82
C VAL A 49 1.67 7.36 12.28
N VAL A 50 2.91 7.22 11.79
CA VAL A 50 4.00 8.18 12.10
C VAL A 50 3.64 9.58 11.58
N ASN A 51 2.99 9.65 10.42
CA ASN A 51 2.51 10.92 9.86
C ASN A 51 1.45 11.61 10.75
N ILE A 52 0.58 10.87 11.44
CA ILE A 52 -0.34 11.46 12.43
C ILE A 52 0.44 12.12 13.57
N ILE A 53 1.47 11.45 14.10
CA ILE A 53 2.32 11.99 15.17
C ILE A 53 3.03 13.26 14.70
N ALA A 54 3.55 13.26 13.47
CA ALA A 54 4.19 14.44 12.89
C ALA A 54 3.20 15.59 12.63
N CYS A 55 2.00 15.31 12.13
CA CYS A 55 0.96 16.32 11.96
C CYS A 55 0.47 16.88 13.30
N LEU A 56 0.48 16.07 14.37
CA LEU A 56 0.20 16.54 15.73
C LEU A 56 1.31 17.47 16.23
N ALA A 57 2.58 17.08 16.04
CA ALA A 57 3.73 17.92 16.38
C ALA A 57 3.71 19.25 15.61
N TRP A 58 3.35 19.22 14.32
CA TRP A 58 3.12 20.42 13.51
C TRP A 58 2.04 21.30 14.13
N TRP A 59 0.87 20.74 14.47
CA TRP A 59 -0.22 21.51 15.07
C TRP A 59 0.20 22.16 16.41
N ILE A 60 0.82 21.40 17.31
CA ILE A 60 1.32 21.91 18.60
C ILE A 60 2.39 22.99 18.39
N GLY A 61 3.22 22.84 17.35
CA GLY A 61 4.27 23.79 16.97
C GLY A 61 3.79 25.08 16.32
N GLY A 62 2.48 25.33 16.24
CA GLY A 62 1.89 26.55 15.67
C GLY A 62 1.34 26.40 14.25
N GLY A 63 1.27 25.17 13.73
CA GLY A 63 0.67 24.88 12.43
C GLY A 63 -0.84 24.73 12.44
N TYR A 64 -1.44 24.62 11.25
CA TYR A 64 -2.88 24.39 11.10
C TYR A 64 -3.27 22.94 11.43
N GLY A 65 -4.27 22.77 12.30
CA GLY A 65 -4.80 21.45 12.69
C GLY A 65 -5.48 20.65 11.57
N VAL A 66 -5.76 21.27 10.42
CA VAL A 66 -6.34 20.60 9.24
C VAL A 66 -5.48 19.41 8.81
N ASN A 67 -4.15 19.54 8.83
CA ASN A 67 -3.25 18.46 8.45
C ASN A 67 -3.37 17.26 9.40
N PHE A 68 -3.58 17.49 10.69
CA PHE A 68 -3.79 16.43 11.67
C PHE A 68 -5.10 15.67 11.44
N GLY A 69 -6.20 16.41 11.22
CA GLY A 69 -7.50 15.78 10.90
C GLY A 69 -7.44 14.94 9.62
N LEU A 70 -6.81 15.46 8.56
CA LEU A 70 -6.63 14.72 7.31
C LEU A 70 -5.70 13.52 7.46
N ALA A 71 -4.64 13.60 8.27
CA ALA A 71 -3.76 12.46 8.53
C ALA A 71 -4.50 11.27 9.16
N ILE A 72 -5.43 11.54 10.10
CA ILE A 72 -6.30 10.52 10.69
C ILE A 72 -7.22 9.92 9.61
N LEU A 73 -7.86 10.77 8.81
CA LEU A 73 -8.72 10.34 7.71
C LEU A 73 -7.96 9.43 6.73
N TRP A 74 -6.73 9.80 6.36
CA TRP A 74 -5.89 9.03 5.46
C TRP A 74 -5.46 7.69 6.04
N LEU A 75 -5.14 7.61 7.33
CA LEU A 75 -4.87 6.33 7.97
C LEU A 75 -6.07 5.38 7.87
N ILE A 76 -7.26 5.89 8.23
CA ILE A 76 -8.50 5.09 8.27
C ILE A 76 -8.95 4.70 6.86
N LEU A 77 -8.81 5.58 5.88
CA LEU A 77 -9.23 5.32 4.50
C LEU A 77 -8.20 4.48 3.75
N PHE A 78 -6.94 4.92 3.70
CA PHE A 78 -5.94 4.31 2.83
C PHE A 78 -5.41 2.98 3.36
N SER A 79 -5.33 2.74 4.68
CA SER A 79 -4.85 1.46 5.20
C SER A 79 -5.74 0.25 4.80
N PRO A 80 -7.07 0.26 4.99
CA PRO A 80 -7.93 -0.83 4.53
C PRO A 80 -8.15 -0.80 3.01
N CYS A 81 -8.27 0.38 2.39
CA CYS A 81 -8.45 0.50 0.94
C CYS A 81 -7.23 -0.07 0.19
N SER A 82 -6.01 0.27 0.60
CA SER A 82 -4.77 -0.27 -0.01
C SER A 82 -4.71 -1.80 0.08
N TYR A 83 -5.10 -2.37 1.21
CA TYR A 83 -5.14 -3.81 1.39
C TYR A 83 -6.10 -4.48 0.40
N ILE A 84 -7.34 -3.96 0.32
CA ILE A 84 -8.41 -4.54 -0.50
C ILE A 84 -8.17 -4.29 -1.99
N CYS A 85 -7.71 -3.09 -2.35
CA CYS A 85 -7.69 -2.63 -3.72
C CYS A 85 -6.40 -2.98 -4.47
N TRP A 86 -5.27 -3.24 -3.79
CA TRP A 86 -4.07 -3.70 -4.50
C TRP A 86 -3.37 -4.91 -3.90
N PHE A 87 -3.28 -5.07 -2.57
CA PHE A 87 -2.62 -6.27 -2.03
C PHE A 87 -3.43 -7.53 -2.32
N ARG A 88 -4.75 -7.49 -2.13
CA ARG A 88 -5.68 -8.59 -2.43
C ARG A 88 -5.65 -9.00 -3.91
N PRO A 89 -5.76 -8.07 -4.89
CA PRO A 89 -5.56 -8.38 -6.30
C PRO A 89 -4.19 -8.98 -6.60
N ALA A 90 -3.10 -8.45 -6.02
CA ALA A 90 -1.78 -9.03 -6.19
C ALA A 90 -1.72 -10.48 -5.68
N TYR A 91 -2.24 -10.73 -4.49
CA TYR A 91 -2.29 -12.07 -3.90
C TYR A 91 -3.07 -13.05 -4.78
N LYS A 92 -4.24 -12.64 -5.28
CA LYS A 92 -5.05 -13.45 -6.20
C LYS A 92 -4.33 -13.69 -7.53
N ALA A 93 -3.69 -12.65 -8.08
CA ALA A 93 -2.95 -12.73 -9.34
C ALA A 93 -1.83 -13.78 -9.28
N PHE A 94 -1.03 -13.79 -8.21
CA PHE A 94 0.06 -14.75 -8.04
C PHE A 94 -0.40 -16.16 -7.67
N ARG A 95 -1.54 -16.30 -6.99
CA ARG A 95 -2.13 -17.62 -6.67
C ARG A 95 -2.66 -18.37 -7.89
N SER A 96 -3.33 -17.67 -8.80
CA SER A 96 -4.13 -18.30 -9.87
C SER A 96 -3.78 -17.82 -11.28
N ASP A 97 -2.62 -17.19 -11.44
CA ASP A 97 -2.13 -16.61 -12.70
C ASP A 97 -3.14 -15.72 -13.45
N SER A 98 -3.95 -14.96 -12.73
CA SER A 98 -5.03 -14.21 -13.37
C SER A 98 -4.51 -12.88 -13.92
N SER A 99 -4.53 -12.76 -15.24
CA SER A 99 -4.09 -11.57 -15.98
C SER A 99 -4.95 -10.35 -15.64
N PHE A 100 -6.24 -10.54 -15.40
CA PHE A 100 -7.14 -9.47 -14.95
C PHE A 100 -6.72 -8.91 -13.58
N ASN A 101 -6.40 -9.77 -12.62
CA ASN A 101 -5.96 -9.34 -11.29
C ASN A 101 -4.58 -8.65 -11.33
N PHE A 102 -3.69 -9.06 -12.23
CA PHE A 102 -2.44 -8.33 -12.50
C PHE A 102 -2.72 -6.92 -13.03
N MET A 103 -3.64 -6.75 -13.98
CA MET A 103 -3.99 -5.44 -14.53
C MET A 103 -4.59 -4.51 -13.47
N ALA A 104 -5.54 -5.02 -12.67
CA ALA A 104 -6.12 -4.28 -11.55
C ALA A 104 -5.05 -3.86 -10.53
N PHE A 105 -4.10 -4.77 -10.21
CA PHE A 105 -2.96 -4.44 -9.37
C PHE A 105 -2.13 -3.30 -9.95
N PHE A 106 -1.71 -3.34 -11.22
CA PHE A 106 -0.88 -2.28 -11.79
C PHE A 106 -1.56 -0.92 -11.81
N PHE A 107 -2.84 -0.85 -12.15
CA PHE A 107 -3.58 0.41 -12.19
C PHE A 107 -3.72 1.02 -10.79
N ILE A 108 -4.21 0.24 -9.82
CA ILE A 108 -4.50 0.73 -8.47
C ILE A 108 -3.19 0.98 -7.70
N PHE A 109 -2.23 0.06 -7.78
CA PHE A 109 -0.93 0.21 -7.12
C PHE A 109 -0.10 1.32 -7.77
N GLY A 110 -0.24 1.55 -9.07
CA GLY A 110 0.34 2.70 -9.77
C GLY A 110 -0.23 4.03 -9.27
N ALA A 111 -1.55 4.14 -9.09
CA ALA A 111 -2.17 5.31 -8.48
C ALA A 111 -1.69 5.51 -7.03
N GLN A 112 -1.59 4.44 -6.25
CA GLN A 112 -1.05 4.47 -4.88
C GLN A 112 0.43 4.93 -4.85
N PHE A 113 1.24 4.53 -5.83
CA PHE A 113 2.63 4.98 -5.97
C PHE A 113 2.71 6.49 -6.23
N ILE A 114 1.87 7.02 -7.13
CA ILE A 114 1.78 8.46 -7.37
C ILE A 114 1.36 9.19 -6.08
N LEU A 115 0.36 8.68 -5.37
CA LEU A 115 -0.08 9.24 -4.09
C LEU A 115 1.07 9.25 -3.06
N ALA A 116 1.87 8.19 -2.96
CA ALA A 116 3.01 8.13 -2.06
C ALA A 116 4.09 9.18 -2.40
N ILE A 117 4.30 9.48 -3.69
CA ILE A 117 5.17 10.59 -4.11
C ILE A 117 4.60 11.94 -3.66
N LEU A 118 3.30 12.18 -3.86
CA LEU A 118 2.65 13.42 -3.42
C LEU A 118 2.72 13.60 -1.89
N GLN A 119 2.58 12.51 -1.14
CA GLN A 119 2.75 12.51 0.32
C GLN A 119 4.20 12.77 0.74
N ALA A 120 5.18 12.21 0.01
CA ALA A 120 6.59 12.48 0.25
C ALA A 120 6.95 13.95 -0.03
N ILE A 121 6.32 14.59 -1.03
CA ILE A 121 6.45 16.03 -1.27
C ILE A 121 5.84 16.82 -0.11
N GLY A 122 4.61 16.47 0.31
CA GLY A 122 3.97 17.05 1.49
C GLY A 122 3.41 18.45 1.25
N PHE A 123 2.41 18.57 0.37
CA PHE A 123 1.69 19.82 0.17
C PHE A 123 0.93 20.23 1.44
N SER A 124 0.98 21.52 1.79
CA SER A 124 0.24 22.04 2.95
C SER A 124 -1.27 21.87 2.73
N GLY A 125 -1.99 21.44 3.78
CA GLY A 125 -3.44 21.18 3.72
C GLY A 125 -3.81 19.83 3.11
N TRP A 126 -2.84 18.98 2.77
CA TRP A 126 -3.10 17.60 2.28
C TRP A 126 -2.98 16.54 3.37
N GLY A 127 -2.65 16.89 4.61
CA GLY A 127 -2.53 15.92 5.70
C GLY A 127 -1.32 14.99 5.62
N ALA A 128 -0.26 15.41 4.93
CA ALA A 128 1.02 14.69 4.87
C ALA A 128 2.19 15.63 5.23
N CYS A 129 3.01 15.21 6.18
CA CYS A 129 4.27 15.86 6.54
C CYS A 129 5.40 15.34 5.63
N GLY A 130 5.43 15.81 4.39
CA GLY A 130 6.51 15.53 3.45
C GLY A 130 7.67 16.54 3.55
N TRP A 131 8.61 16.45 2.61
CA TRP A 131 9.83 17.27 2.57
C TRP A 131 9.54 18.77 2.53
N LEU A 132 8.59 19.20 1.68
CA LEU A 132 8.25 20.62 1.55
C LEU A 132 7.69 21.17 2.87
N ALA A 133 6.72 20.46 3.46
CA ALA A 133 6.15 20.80 4.75
C ALA A 133 7.25 20.89 5.84
N ALA A 134 8.14 19.88 5.94
CA ALA A 134 9.19 19.88 6.95
C ALA A 134 10.17 21.04 6.78
N VAL A 135 10.66 21.29 5.55
CA VAL A 135 11.62 22.36 5.26
C VAL A 135 11.03 23.73 5.56
N THR A 136 9.79 23.98 5.15
CA THR A 136 9.13 25.28 5.38
C THR A 136 8.84 25.55 6.86
N PHE A 137 8.70 24.50 7.68
CA PHE A 137 8.35 24.66 9.10
C PHE A 137 9.56 24.83 10.03
N PHE A 138 10.80 24.63 9.54
CA PHE A 138 12.02 24.83 10.34
C PHE A 138 12.16 26.26 10.89
N SER A 139 11.70 27.26 10.15
CA SER A 139 11.72 28.66 10.59
C SER A 139 10.67 28.98 11.67
N THR A 140 9.67 28.11 11.85
CA THR A 140 8.62 28.25 12.87
C THR A 140 8.94 27.46 14.13
N SER A 141 9.25 26.17 13.99
CA SER A 141 9.61 25.30 15.11
C SER A 141 10.54 24.18 14.64
N ALA A 142 11.83 24.30 14.97
CA ALA A 142 12.84 23.32 14.63
C ALA A 142 12.51 21.92 15.21
N ALA A 143 11.98 21.87 16.43
CA ALA A 143 11.59 20.61 17.06
C ALA A 143 10.47 19.90 16.28
N ALA A 144 9.40 20.61 15.92
CA ALA A 144 8.31 20.05 15.13
C ALA A 144 8.78 19.63 13.73
N ALA A 145 9.62 20.45 13.08
CA ALA A 145 10.18 20.14 11.77
C ALA A 145 11.01 18.84 11.78
N VAL A 146 11.77 18.56 12.84
CA VAL A 146 12.48 17.28 13.02
C VAL A 146 11.51 16.10 13.06
N PHE A 147 10.40 16.20 13.79
CA PHE A 147 9.36 15.17 13.78
C PHE A 147 8.74 14.97 12.39
N MET A 148 8.61 16.04 11.61
CA MET A 148 8.08 16.00 10.24
C MET A 148 9.03 15.35 9.24
N LEU A 149 10.33 15.27 9.52
CA LEU A 149 11.28 14.57 8.64
C LEU A 149 11.09 13.05 8.64
N PHE A 150 10.66 12.46 9.76
CA PHE A 150 10.43 11.01 9.85
C PHE A 150 9.43 10.49 8.81
N PRO A 151 8.19 10.99 8.73
CA PRO A 151 7.26 10.57 7.69
C PRO A 151 7.73 10.96 6.29
N ALA A 152 8.43 12.09 6.09
CA ALA A 152 8.96 12.46 4.77
C ALA A 152 9.94 11.39 4.23
N VAL A 153 10.87 10.92 5.07
CA VAL A 153 11.78 9.83 4.73
C VAL A 153 11.02 8.53 4.50
N MET A 154 10.07 8.18 5.37
CA MET A 154 9.31 6.94 5.26
C MET A 154 8.38 6.90 4.04
N PHE A 155 7.75 8.01 3.65
CA PHE A 155 6.98 8.11 2.40
C PHE A 155 7.89 7.97 1.18
N THR A 156 9.09 8.55 1.22
CA THR A 156 10.09 8.40 0.17
C THR A 156 10.52 6.92 0.04
N MET A 157 10.83 6.26 1.16
CA MET A 157 11.15 4.83 1.18
C MET A 157 9.98 3.98 0.69
N SER A 158 8.75 4.34 1.04
CA SER A 158 7.53 3.66 0.56
C SER A 158 7.41 3.78 -0.96
N ALA A 159 7.58 4.97 -1.53
CA ALA A 159 7.53 5.18 -2.97
C ALA A 159 8.62 4.38 -3.70
N VAL A 160 9.86 4.37 -3.19
CA VAL A 160 10.95 3.56 -3.76
C VAL A 160 10.63 2.07 -3.71
N ALA A 161 10.12 1.57 -2.57
CA ALA A 161 9.75 0.16 -2.43
C ALA A 161 8.59 -0.23 -3.37
N MET A 162 7.59 0.64 -3.51
CA MET A 162 6.49 0.47 -4.46
C MET A 162 7.00 0.42 -5.90
N LEU A 163 7.92 1.30 -6.30
CA LEU A 163 8.55 1.29 -7.62
C LEU A 163 9.27 -0.04 -7.90
N ILE A 164 10.08 -0.52 -6.94
CA ILE A 164 10.77 -1.81 -7.06
C ILE A 164 9.76 -2.95 -7.23
N CYS A 165 8.67 -2.96 -6.46
CA CYS A 165 7.59 -3.93 -6.59
C CYS A 165 6.94 -3.88 -7.97
N ILE A 166 6.58 -2.69 -8.48
CA ILE A 166 5.99 -2.52 -9.82
C ILE A 166 6.92 -3.11 -10.88
N LEU A 167 8.20 -2.75 -10.87
CA LEU A 167 9.18 -3.23 -11.86
C LEU A 167 9.35 -4.75 -11.82
N ARG A 168 9.39 -5.34 -10.62
CA ARG A 168 9.52 -6.80 -10.44
C ARG A 168 8.28 -7.55 -10.93
N VAL A 169 7.09 -7.11 -10.53
CA VAL A 169 5.82 -7.73 -10.96
C VAL A 169 5.64 -7.57 -12.48
N HIS A 170 5.96 -6.39 -13.03
CA HIS A 170 5.89 -6.13 -14.46
C HIS A 170 6.81 -7.04 -15.28
N LYS A 171 8.05 -7.26 -14.81
CA LYS A 171 8.99 -8.19 -15.46
C LYS A 171 8.44 -9.62 -15.49
N ILE A 172 7.84 -10.09 -14.40
CA ILE A 172 7.24 -11.43 -14.33
C ILE A 172 6.02 -11.52 -15.24
N TYR A 173 5.12 -10.54 -15.19
CA TYR A 173 3.91 -10.49 -16.01
C TYR A 173 4.24 -10.52 -17.51
N ARG A 174 5.23 -9.73 -17.95
CA ARG A 174 5.71 -9.71 -19.35
C ARG A 174 6.44 -11.00 -19.73
N GLY A 175 7.24 -11.57 -18.83
CA GLY A 175 7.97 -12.82 -19.06
C GLY A 175 7.05 -14.05 -19.19
N ALA A 176 5.89 -14.04 -18.53
CA ALA A 176 4.89 -15.11 -18.59
C ALA A 176 3.90 -14.99 -19.77
N GLY A 177 4.17 -14.11 -20.74
CA GLY A 177 3.27 -13.89 -21.88
C GLY A 177 1.98 -13.14 -21.52
N GLY A 178 1.94 -12.44 -20.38
CA GLY A 178 0.81 -11.60 -19.98
C GLY A 178 0.52 -10.49 -21.00
N SER A 179 -0.73 -10.37 -21.41
CA SER A 179 -1.20 -9.34 -22.33
C SER A 179 -2.59 -8.82 -21.94
N PHE A 180 -2.91 -7.61 -22.40
CA PHE A 180 -4.25 -7.04 -22.25
C PHE A 180 -5.31 -7.91 -22.96
N GLN A 181 -4.95 -8.50 -24.10
CA GLN A 181 -5.83 -9.43 -24.83
C GLN A 181 -6.19 -10.65 -23.97
N LYS A 182 -5.21 -11.27 -23.31
CA LYS A 182 -5.44 -12.40 -22.39
C LYS A 182 -6.34 -11.98 -21.21
N ALA A 183 -6.16 -10.76 -20.69
CA ALA A 183 -7.03 -10.24 -19.63
C ALA A 183 -8.47 -10.00 -20.12
N GLN A 184 -8.66 -9.58 -21.37
CA GLN A 184 -9.98 -9.39 -21.99
C GLN A 184 -10.66 -10.73 -22.27
N ASP A 185 -9.91 -11.73 -22.73
CA ASP A 185 -10.41 -13.09 -22.92
C ASP A 185 -10.83 -13.71 -21.58
N GLU A 186 -10.01 -13.57 -20.53
CA GLU A 186 -10.35 -14.00 -19.15
C GLU A 186 -11.60 -13.29 -18.59
N TRP A 187 -11.80 -12.01 -18.92
CA TRP A 187 -12.98 -11.24 -18.54
C TRP A 187 -14.24 -11.75 -19.23
N ASN A 188 -14.18 -11.91 -20.55
CA ASN A 188 -15.28 -12.35 -21.39
C ASN A 188 -15.68 -13.80 -21.10
N SER A 189 -14.73 -14.68 -20.84
CA SER A 189 -14.98 -16.08 -20.48
C SER A 189 -15.47 -16.27 -19.05
N GLY A 190 -15.38 -15.23 -18.19
CA GLY A 190 -15.68 -15.33 -16.77
C GLY A 190 -14.66 -16.10 -15.95
N THR A 191 -13.56 -16.58 -16.57
CA THR A 191 -12.50 -17.35 -15.91
C THR A 191 -11.84 -16.57 -14.78
N TRP A 192 -11.86 -15.23 -14.82
CA TRP A 192 -11.38 -14.37 -13.73
C TRP A 192 -12.08 -14.59 -12.37
N ARG A 193 -13.31 -15.14 -12.37
CA ARG A 193 -14.07 -15.46 -11.15
C ARG A 193 -13.51 -16.70 -10.45
N ASN A 194 -13.26 -17.77 -11.22
CA ASN A 194 -12.72 -19.05 -10.76
C ASN A 194 -11.52 -19.51 -11.61
N PRO A 195 -10.38 -18.79 -11.54
CA PRO A 195 -9.20 -19.17 -12.31
C PRO A 195 -8.62 -20.48 -11.74
N PRO A 196 -8.13 -21.40 -12.60
CA PRO A 196 -7.44 -22.59 -12.14
C PRO A 196 -6.25 -22.18 -11.26
N SER A 197 -6.14 -22.78 -10.08
CA SER A 197 -4.98 -22.55 -9.21
C SER A 197 -3.73 -23.07 -9.90
N ARG A 198 -2.64 -22.28 -9.87
CA ARG A 198 -1.32 -22.85 -10.18
C ARG A 198 -1.07 -23.99 -9.18
N GLU A 199 -0.65 -25.16 -9.66
CA GLU A 199 -0.18 -26.22 -8.77
C GLU A 199 0.97 -25.64 -7.93
N ALA A 200 0.86 -25.79 -6.61
CA ALA A 200 1.73 -25.15 -5.62
C ALA A 200 3.03 -25.91 -5.44
#